data_AF-A0ABD0A9A4-F1
#
_entry.id   AF-A0ABD0A9A4-F1
#
_cell.length_a   1.000
_cell.length_b   1.000
_cell.length_c   1.000
_cell.angle_alpha   90.00
_cell.angle_beta   90.00
_cell.angle_gamma   90.00
#
_symmetry.space_group_name_H-M   'P 1'
#
loop_
_entity.id
_entity.type
_entity.pdbx_description
1 polymer ?
#
loop_
_entity_poly.entity_id
_entity_poly.type
_entity_poly.pdbx_seq_one_letter_code
_entity_poly.pdbx_strand_id
1 'polypeptide(L)'
;MLRVKQFLLGCLFGLITTYFILITGFGIYYGFSGMVGVALVSMFMHFTPFPYLLYLAGGLIFFCIPAQRFSQTHRQLWKWLTIAIGVAGVLICLSELAHVLGWLNAEFHLPRKPED
;
A
#
# COMPACT_ATOMS: atom_id res chain seq x y z
N MET A 1 1.70 29.75 1.93
CA MET A 1 1.99 28.72 0.89
C MET A 1 2.81 27.53 1.40
N LEU A 2 3.90 27.72 2.15
CA LEU A 2 4.78 26.60 2.56
C LEU A 2 4.06 25.49 3.35
N ARG A 3 3.20 25.85 4.32
CA ARG A 3 2.41 24.89 5.12
C ARG A 3 1.41 24.07 4.29
N VAL A 4 0.74 24.71 3.33
CA VAL A 4 -0.19 24.03 2.40
C VAL A 4 0.56 23.02 1.54
N LYS A 5 1.76 23.40 1.05
CA LYS A 5 2.64 22.48 0.31
C LYS A 5 3.04 21.26 1.16
N GLN A 6 3.38 21.45 2.44
CA GLN A 6 3.71 20.35 3.35
C GLN A 6 2.53 19.39 3.53
N PHE A 7 1.33 19.95 3.75
CA PHE A 7 0.11 19.16 3.88
C PHE A 7 -0.16 18.32 2.63
N LEU A 8 -0.12 18.93 1.44
CA LEU A 8 -0.35 18.21 0.17
C LEU A 8 0.69 17.11 -0.08
N LEU A 9 1.96 17.38 0.24
CA LEU A 9 3.03 16.36 0.15
C LEU A 9 2.81 15.22 1.14
N GLY A 10 2.31 15.50 2.34
CA GLY A 10 1.93 14.48 3.31
C GLY A 10 0.74 13.64 2.85
N CYS A 11 -0.27 14.26 2.25
CA CYS A 11 -1.38 13.54 1.65
C CYS A 11 -0.90 12.59 0.55
N LEU A 12 -0.03 13.08 -0.34
CA LEU A 12 0.56 12.27 -1.40
C LEU A 12 1.38 11.10 -0.85
N PHE A 13 2.22 11.37 0.16
CA PHE A 13 3.03 10.33 0.80
C PHE A 13 2.17 9.28 1.50
N GLY A 14 1.16 9.71 2.24
CA GLY A 14 0.20 8.83 2.93
C GLY A 14 -0.58 7.96 1.95
N LEU A 15 -1.01 8.54 0.82
CA LEU A 15 -1.65 7.81 -0.27
C LEU A 15 -0.71 6.72 -0.79
N ILE A 16 0.48 7.07 -1.26
CA ILE A 16 1.42 6.12 -1.86
C ILE A 16 1.80 5.01 -0.86
N THR A 17 2.05 5.37 0.39
CA THR A 17 2.39 4.40 1.45
C THR A 17 1.23 3.43 1.71
N THR A 18 0.00 3.91 1.73
CA THR A 18 -1.20 3.06 1.93
C THR A 18 -1.35 2.05 0.80
N TYR A 19 -1.27 2.53 -0.46
CA TYR A 19 -1.34 1.65 -1.63
C TYR A 19 -0.20 0.64 -1.63
N PHE A 20 1.00 1.06 -1.29
CA PHE A 20 2.16 0.19 -1.19
C PHE A 20 1.97 -0.93 -0.16
N ILE A 21 1.48 -0.61 1.05
CA ILE A 21 1.22 -1.60 2.10
C ILE A 21 0.15 -2.60 1.65
N LEU A 22 -0.95 -2.12 1.04
CA LEU A 22 -2.02 -2.98 0.55
C LEU A 22 -1.50 -3.93 -0.54
N ILE A 23 -0.88 -3.39 -1.58
CA ILE A 23 -0.34 -4.21 -2.69
C ILE A 23 0.68 -5.23 -2.17
N THR A 24 1.57 -4.82 -1.27
CA THR A 24 2.57 -5.70 -0.69
C THR A 24 1.93 -6.79 0.17
N GLY A 25 1.00 -6.44 1.05
CA GLY A 25 0.34 -7.39 1.94
C GLY A 25 -0.46 -8.43 1.15
N PHE A 26 -1.27 -7.98 0.19
CA PHE A 26 -2.04 -8.88 -0.66
C PHE A 26 -1.14 -9.71 -1.58
N GLY A 27 -0.10 -9.10 -2.17
CA GLY A 27 0.83 -9.80 -3.06
C GLY A 27 1.69 -10.84 -2.34
N ILE A 28 2.09 -10.59 -1.10
CA ILE A 28 2.82 -11.58 -0.28
C ILE A 28 1.88 -12.72 0.13
N TYR A 29 0.63 -12.43 0.50
CA TYR A 29 -0.25 -13.46 1.07
C TYR A 29 -0.91 -14.34 0.00
N TYR A 30 -1.34 -13.76 -1.11
CA TYR A 30 -2.11 -14.46 -2.15
C TYR A 30 -1.29 -14.76 -3.41
N GLY A 31 -0.06 -14.30 -3.48
CA GLY A 31 0.69 -14.21 -4.73
C GLY A 31 0.14 -13.12 -5.68
N PHE A 32 0.92 -12.78 -6.70
CA PHE A 32 0.55 -11.86 -7.75
C PHE A 32 -0.37 -12.53 -8.77
N SER A 33 -1.67 -12.48 -8.51
CA SER A 33 -2.72 -12.97 -9.42
C SER A 33 -3.62 -11.83 -9.91
N GLY A 34 -4.19 -11.96 -11.10
CA GLY A 34 -5.22 -11.04 -11.60
C GLY A 34 -6.40 -10.88 -10.61
N MET A 35 -6.69 -11.92 -9.83
CA MET A 35 -7.71 -11.88 -8.75
C MET A 35 -7.36 -10.96 -7.59
N VAL A 36 -6.06 -10.79 -7.28
CA VAL A 36 -5.60 -9.81 -6.28
C VAL A 36 -5.83 -8.39 -6.77
N GLY A 37 -5.63 -8.13 -8.07
CA GLY A 37 -5.98 -6.85 -8.68
C GLY A 37 -7.48 -6.53 -8.53
N VAL A 38 -8.35 -7.52 -8.78
CA VAL A 38 -9.80 -7.38 -8.60
C VAL A 38 -10.17 -7.18 -7.13
N ALA A 39 -9.55 -7.92 -6.21
CA ALA A 39 -9.78 -7.78 -4.77
C ALA A 39 -9.36 -6.40 -4.25
N LEU A 40 -8.21 -5.87 -4.70
CA LEU A 40 -7.77 -4.52 -4.38
C LEU A 40 -8.79 -3.48 -4.87
N VAL A 41 -9.21 -3.55 -6.13
CA VAL A 41 -10.22 -2.63 -6.69
C VAL A 41 -11.54 -2.73 -5.92
N SER A 42 -12.00 -3.94 -5.61
CA SER A 42 -13.22 -4.17 -4.82
C SER A 42 -13.12 -3.59 -3.42
N MET A 43 -11.97 -3.74 -2.76
CA MET A 43 -11.70 -3.17 -1.44
C MET A 43 -11.72 -1.64 -1.49
N PHE A 44 -11.18 -1.02 -2.55
CA PHE A 44 -11.27 0.44 -2.73
C PHE A 44 -12.70 0.93 -2.96
N MET A 45 -13.53 0.15 -3.66
CA MET A 45 -14.94 0.48 -3.89
C MET A 45 -15.75 0.40 -2.59
N HIS A 46 -15.52 -0.63 -1.77
CA HIS A 46 -16.28 -0.85 -0.52
C HIS A 46 -15.78 -0.04 0.67
N PHE A 47 -14.47 0.20 0.77
CA PHE A 47 -13.86 0.98 1.84
C PHE A 47 -13.55 2.41 1.39
N THR A 48 -14.40 3.00 0.56
CA THR A 48 -14.18 4.31 -0.06
C THR A 48 -13.72 5.41 0.92
N PRO A 49 -14.19 5.54 2.18
CA PRO A 49 -13.68 6.60 3.06
C PRO A 49 -12.32 6.29 3.70
N PHE A 50 -11.92 5.02 3.80
CA PHE A 50 -10.75 4.61 4.58
C PHE A 50 -9.41 5.08 3.97
N PRO A 51 -9.14 4.93 2.66
CA PRO A 51 -7.99 5.56 2.01
C PRO A 51 -8.00 7.08 2.17
N TYR A 52 -9.20 7.66 2.28
CA TYR A 52 -9.34 9.11 2.37
C TYR A 52 -8.92 9.65 3.73
N LEU A 53 -9.31 8.95 4.80
CA LEU A 53 -8.85 9.24 6.15
C LEU A 53 -7.34 9.04 6.31
N LEU A 54 -6.76 8.04 5.65
CA LEU A 54 -5.32 7.76 5.70
C LEU A 54 -4.47 8.82 4.98
N TYR A 55 -4.88 9.31 3.81
CA TYR A 55 -4.16 10.44 3.20
C TYR A 55 -4.29 11.69 4.08
N LEU A 56 -5.47 11.92 4.69
CA LEU A 56 -5.71 13.10 5.51
C LEU A 56 -4.78 13.08 6.73
N ALA A 57 -4.65 11.92 7.37
CA ALA A 57 -3.70 11.68 8.45
C ALA A 57 -2.26 11.97 8.00
N GLY A 58 -1.85 11.47 6.82
CA GLY A 58 -0.54 11.77 6.23
C GLY A 58 -0.30 13.27 6.04
N GLY A 59 -1.30 14.00 5.55
CA GLY A 59 -1.26 15.46 5.41
C GLY A 59 -1.10 16.19 6.74
N LEU A 60 -1.86 15.79 7.76
CA LEU A 60 -1.79 16.36 9.10
C LEU A 60 -0.42 16.12 9.75
N ILE A 61 0.13 14.91 9.63
CA ILE A 61 1.46 14.58 10.15
C ILE A 61 2.52 15.51 9.53
N PHE A 62 2.50 15.69 8.21
CA PHE A 62 3.48 16.53 7.53
C PHE A 62 3.27 18.02 7.80
N PHE A 63 2.03 18.45 8.04
CA PHE A 63 1.72 19.81 8.47
C PHE A 63 2.33 20.14 9.83
N CYS A 64 2.35 19.17 10.76
CA CYS A 64 2.97 19.32 12.08
C CYS A 64 4.51 19.38 12.05
N ILE A 65 5.17 19.00 10.94
CA ILE A 65 6.63 19.04 10.84
C ILE A 65 7.11 20.50 10.73
N PRO A 66 8.08 20.95 11.56
CA PRO A 66 8.67 22.26 11.44
C PRO A 66 9.31 22.48 10.06
N ALA A 67 9.04 23.63 9.43
CA ALA A 67 9.52 23.96 8.09
C ALA A 67 11.04 23.77 7.90
N GLN A 68 11.82 24.12 8.93
CA GLN A 68 13.28 24.00 8.96
C GLN A 68 13.77 22.55 8.75
N ARG A 69 13.02 21.57 9.28
CA ARG A 69 13.38 20.13 9.21
C ARG A 69 12.64 19.40 8.09
N PHE A 70 11.69 20.05 7.42
CA PHE A 70 10.79 19.40 6.47
C PHE A 70 11.53 18.81 5.28
N SER A 71 12.46 19.56 4.66
CA SER A 71 13.20 19.09 3.49
C SER A 71 13.99 17.80 3.78
N GLN A 72 14.70 17.79 4.91
CA GLN A 72 15.46 16.63 5.36
C GLN A 72 14.55 15.44 5.68
N THR A 73 13.47 15.67 6.44
CA THR A 73 12.52 14.63 6.85
C THR A 73 11.81 14.03 5.64
N HIS A 74 11.32 14.87 4.73
CA HIS A 74 10.68 14.45 3.48
C HIS A 74 11.62 13.57 2.65
N ARG A 75 12.87 14.02 2.41
CA ARG A 75 13.85 13.23 1.65
C ARG A 75 14.16 11.89 2.31
N GLN A 76 14.29 11.87 3.63
CA GLN A 76 14.58 10.65 4.37
C GLN A 76 13.41 9.65 4.33
N LEU A 77 12.17 10.12 4.48
CA LEU A 77 10.98 9.29 4.35
C LEU A 77 10.86 8.67 2.96
N TRP A 78 11.09 9.45 1.91
CA TRP A 78 11.10 8.93 0.55
C TRP A 78 12.21 7.91 0.31
N LYS A 79 13.41 8.13 0.85
CA LYS A 79 14.51 7.15 0.79
C LYS A 79 14.10 5.82 1.44
N TRP A 80 13.50 5.87 2.63
CA TRP A 80 13.02 4.68 3.33
C TRP A 80 11.90 3.98 2.56
N LEU A 81 10.97 4.74 1.97
CA LEU A 81 9.91 4.19 1.14
C LEU A 81 10.49 3.47 -0.08
N THR A 82 11.50 4.02 -0.76
CA THR A 82 12.18 3.34 -1.88
C THR A 82 12.85 2.04 -1.46
N ILE A 83 13.51 2.03 -0.29
CA ILE A 83 14.12 0.81 0.26
C ILE A 83 13.03 -0.23 0.56
N ALA A 84 11.93 0.18 1.19
CA ALA A 84 10.80 -0.70 1.48
C ALA A 84 10.20 -1.30 0.21
N ILE A 85 10.06 -0.50 -0.86
CA ILE A 85 9.59 -0.97 -2.17
C ILE A 85 10.51 -2.07 -2.72
N GLY A 86 11.83 -1.88 -2.65
CA GLY A 86 12.79 -2.90 -3.07
C GLY A 86 12.64 -4.20 -2.28
N VAL A 87 12.52 -4.10 -0.95
CA VAL A 87 12.33 -5.27 -0.07
C VAL A 87 11.01 -5.98 -0.36
N ALA A 88 9.92 -5.24 -0.56
CA ALA A 88 8.61 -5.80 -0.92
C ALA A 88 8.65 -6.56 -2.24
N GLY A 89 9.35 -6.03 -3.26
CA GLY A 89 9.53 -6.74 -4.53
C GLY A 89 10.21 -8.10 -4.33
N VAL A 90 11.26 -8.17 -3.51
CA VAL A 90 11.93 -9.43 -3.19
C VAL A 90 10.99 -10.38 -2.44
N LEU A 91 10.23 -9.90 -1.46
CA LEU A 91 9.29 -10.72 -0.69
C LEU A 91 8.15 -11.27 -1.56
N ILE A 92 7.61 -10.46 -2.48
CA ILE A 92 6.60 -10.92 -3.43
C ILE A 92 7.17 -12.00 -4.34
N CYS A 93 8.38 -11.81 -4.89
CA CYS A 93 9.04 -12.84 -5.71
C CYS A 93 9.28 -14.15 -4.94
N LEU A 94 9.67 -14.06 -3.67
CA LEU A 94 9.83 -15.25 -2.82
C LEU A 94 8.49 -15.93 -2.53
N SER A 95 7.43 -15.14 -2.31
CA SER A 95 6.08 -15.68 -2.13
C SER A 95 5.59 -16.40 -3.39
N GLU A 96 5.79 -15.80 -4.57
CA GLU A 96 5.49 -16.44 -5.86
C GLU A 96 6.22 -17.76 -6.04
N LEU A 97 7.52 -17.80 -5.73
CA LEU A 97 8.30 -19.04 -5.79
C LEU A 97 7.75 -20.10 -4.82
N ALA A 98 7.36 -19.70 -3.62
CA ALA A 98 6.76 -20.61 -2.65
C ALA A 98 5.39 -21.15 -3.10
N HIS A 99 4.59 -20.33 -3.80
CA HIS A 99 3.34 -20.77 -4.43
C HIS A 99 3.60 -21.77 -5.57
N VAL A 100 4.54 -21.48 -6.47
CA VAL A 100 4.90 -22.37 -7.59
C VAL A 100 5.47 -23.70 -7.10
N LEU A 101 6.26 -23.69 -6.02
CA LEU A 101 6.80 -24.90 -5.39
C LEU A 101 5.77 -25.67 -4.54
N GLY A 102 4.54 -25.16 -4.39
CA GLY A 102 3.48 -25.77 -3.60
C GLY A 102 3.67 -25.67 -2.08
N TRP A 103 4.58 -24.81 -1.61
CA TRP A 103 4.79 -24.56 -0.18
C TRP A 103 3.73 -23.63 0.42
N LEU A 104 3.17 -22.74 -0.39
CA LEU A 104 1.98 -21.98 -0.05
C LEU A 104 0.84 -22.30 -1.04
N ASN A 105 -0.33 -22.64 -0.51
CA ASN A 105 -1.59 -22.69 -1.28
C ASN A 105 -2.43 -21.47 -0.90
N ALA A 106 -2.53 -20.49 -1.80
CA ALA A 106 -3.52 -19.43 -1.72
C ALA A 106 -4.72 -19.83 -2.60
N GLU A 107 -5.70 -20.52 -2.03
CA GLU A 107 -6.96 -20.77 -2.70
C GLU A 107 -7.90 -19.58 -2.50
N PHE A 108 -8.18 -18.82 -3.57
CA PHE A 108 -9.34 -17.93 -3.59
C PHE A 108 -10.60 -18.78 -3.68
N HIS A 109 -11.16 -19.19 -2.53
CA HIS A 109 -12.46 -19.83 -2.48
C HIS A 109 -13.55 -18.82 -2.86
N LEU A 110 -13.91 -18.79 -4.14
CA LEU A 110 -15.20 -18.24 -4.55
C LEU A 110 -16.27 -19.23 -4.07
N PRO A 111 -17.20 -18.84 -3.19
CA PRO A 111 -18.30 -19.72 -2.83
C PRO A 111 -19.05 -20.07 -4.12
N ARG A 112 -19.07 -21.35 -4.49
CA ARG A 112 -19.92 -21.83 -5.58
C ARG A 112 -21.35 -21.41 -5.25
N LYS A 113 -21.98 -20.70 -6.18
CA LYS A 113 -23.43 -20.54 -6.18
C LYS A 113 -24.02 -21.95 -6.08
N PRO A 114 -24.92 -22.25 -5.12
CA PRO A 114 -25.63 -23.52 -5.16
C PRO A 114 -26.30 -23.63 -6.53
N GLU A 115 -25.99 -24.69 -7.26
CA GLU A 115 -26.65 -25.02 -8.52
C GLU A 115 -28.09 -25.41 -8.16
N ASP A 116 -29.07 -24.72 -8.76
CA ASP A 116 -30.47 -25.13 -8.79
C ASP A 116 -30.66 -26.34 -9.71
#